data_AF-A0A258K311-F1
#
_entry.id   AF-A0A258K311-F1
#
_cell.length_a   1.000
_cell.length_b   1.000
_cell.length_c   1.000
_cell.angle_alpha   90.00
_cell.angle_beta   90.00
_cell.angle_gamma   90.00
#
_symmetry.space_group_name_H-M   'P 1'
#
loop_
_entity.id
_entity.type
_entity.pdbx_description
1 polymer ?
#
loop_
_entity_poly.entity_id
_entity_poly.type
_entity_poly.pdbx_seq_one_letter_code
_entity_poly.pdbx_strand_id
1 'polypeptide(L)'
;LIEGVTWEALPQAGTIWVYVPKSVTGPGAEPLLPDLDHPVLQSYLDLCLEGALEIGPDFAREFIATTADWSGFWLNDREIPRRPWVMTKQAGTMDEMLAGTPPAAAVFGERMYPEVYAARLMRAAAQGSGR
;
A
#
# COMPACT_ATOMS: atom_id res chain seq x y z
N LEU A 1 -7.65 -11.59 -14.61
CA LEU A 1 -8.37 -11.21 -15.85
C LEU A 1 -8.26 -9.69 -15.95
N ILE A 2 -8.04 -9.11 -17.14
CA ILE A 2 -7.97 -7.65 -17.32
C ILE A 2 -9.33 -7.20 -17.83
N GLU A 3 -9.92 -6.21 -17.17
CA GLU A 3 -11.25 -5.70 -17.50
C GLU A 3 -11.23 -4.18 -17.71
N GLY A 4 -12.18 -3.69 -18.52
CA GLY A 4 -12.34 -2.26 -18.75
C GLY A 4 -13.11 -1.64 -17.59
N VAL A 5 -12.67 -0.46 -17.14
CA VAL A 5 -13.34 0.31 -16.07
C VAL A 5 -14.45 1.21 -16.64
N THR A 6 -14.73 1.14 -17.94
CA THR A 6 -15.71 1.98 -18.65
C THR A 6 -16.70 1.14 -19.46
N TRP A 7 -17.69 1.79 -20.06
CA TRP A 7 -18.68 1.15 -20.95
C TRP A 7 -18.05 0.61 -22.25
N GLU A 8 -16.84 1.03 -22.59
CA GLU A 8 -16.15 0.62 -23.81
C GLU A 8 -15.39 -0.69 -23.57
N ALA A 9 -15.63 -1.68 -24.43
CA ALA A 9 -14.96 -2.97 -24.34
C ALA A 9 -13.47 -2.84 -24.68
N LEU A 10 -12.63 -3.60 -23.97
CA LEU A 10 -11.21 -3.69 -24.30
C LEU A 10 -11.01 -4.26 -25.72
N PRO A 11 -9.97 -3.83 -26.45
CA PRO A 11 -9.61 -4.42 -27.74
C PRO A 11 -9.42 -5.94 -27.62
N GLN A 12 -9.90 -6.70 -28.61
CA GLN A 12 -9.73 -8.16 -28.64
C GLN A 12 -8.26 -8.59 -28.74
N ALA A 13 -7.38 -7.70 -29.21
CA ALA A 13 -5.94 -7.94 -29.30
C ALA A 13 -5.17 -6.65 -28.97
N GLY A 14 -4.07 -6.79 -28.23
CA GLY A 14 -3.18 -5.70 -27.86
C GLY A 14 -2.01 -6.16 -27.00
N THR A 15 -1.02 -5.30 -26.83
CA THR A 15 0.10 -5.52 -25.91
C THR A 15 -0.05 -4.60 -24.72
N ILE A 16 0.03 -5.16 -23.52
CA ILE A 16 -0.04 -4.41 -22.26
C ILE A 16 1.37 -4.36 -21.69
N TRP A 17 1.83 -3.15 -21.39
CA TRP A 17 3.11 -2.91 -20.76
C TRP A 17 2.86 -2.59 -19.29
N VAL A 18 3.37 -3.43 -18.41
CA VAL A 18 3.33 -3.21 -16.96
C VAL A 18 4.74 -3.11 -16.43
N TYR A 19 4.93 -2.27 -15.41
CA TYR A 19 6.18 -2.19 -14.68
C TYR A 19 6.12 -3.20 -13.53
N VAL A 20 7.06 -4.14 -13.54
CA VAL A 20 7.25 -5.08 -12.43
C VAL A 20 8.62 -4.78 -11.82
N PRO A 21 8.72 -4.65 -10.49
CA PRO A 21 10.02 -4.58 -9.84
C PRO A 21 10.91 -5.73 -10.27
N LYS A 22 12.22 -5.49 -10.43
CA LYS A 22 13.17 -6.56 -10.69
C LYS A 22 13.26 -7.44 -9.43
N SER A 23 12.47 -8.51 -9.35
CA SER A 23 12.73 -9.57 -8.37
C SER A 23 14.06 -10.25 -8.74
N VAL A 24 14.75 -10.82 -7.76
CA VAL A 24 15.97 -11.59 -8.00
C VAL A 24 15.60 -12.74 -8.94
N THR A 25 15.98 -12.62 -10.21
CA THR A 25 15.59 -13.58 -11.25
C THR A 25 16.16 -14.96 -10.95
N GLY A 26 15.30 -15.95 -10.71
CA GLY A 26 15.66 -17.36 -10.53
C GLY A 26 14.43 -18.28 -10.34
N PRO A 27 14.55 -19.59 -10.57
CA PRO A 27 13.50 -20.55 -10.23
C PRO A 27 13.27 -20.52 -8.71
N GLY A 28 12.07 -20.12 -8.27
CA GLY A 28 11.75 -19.91 -6.85
C GLY A 28 11.86 -18.46 -6.36
N ALA A 29 11.92 -17.47 -7.28
CA ALA A 29 11.85 -16.06 -6.90
C ALA A 29 10.52 -15.76 -6.19
N GLU A 30 10.60 -15.42 -4.91
CA GLU A 30 9.44 -15.00 -4.13
C GLU A 30 8.97 -13.60 -4.56
N PRO A 31 7.67 -13.28 -4.44
CA PRO A 31 7.18 -11.93 -4.61
C PRO A 31 7.97 -10.97 -3.71
N LEU A 32 8.19 -9.72 -4.17
CA LEU A 32 8.70 -8.67 -3.28
C LEU A 32 7.57 -8.27 -2.32
N LEU A 33 7.38 -9.08 -1.29
CA LEU A 33 6.44 -8.82 -0.21
C LEU A 33 6.99 -7.71 0.68
N PRO A 34 6.12 -6.90 1.31
CA PRO A 34 6.56 -5.90 2.26
C PRO A 34 7.36 -6.56 3.39
N ASP A 35 8.51 -5.98 3.70
CA ASP A 35 9.37 -6.40 4.81
C ASP A 35 9.81 -5.18 5.64
N LEU A 36 10.73 -5.38 6.59
CA LEU A 36 11.16 -4.32 7.48
C LEU A 36 11.99 -3.23 6.78
N ASP A 37 12.66 -3.58 5.68
CA ASP A 37 13.48 -2.66 4.88
C ASP A 37 12.65 -2.02 3.74
N HIS A 38 11.55 -2.66 3.35
CA HIS A 38 10.66 -2.26 2.26
C HIS A 38 9.18 -2.25 2.74
N PRO A 39 8.80 -1.33 3.65
CA PRO A 39 7.41 -1.23 4.11
C PRO A 39 6.45 -0.71 3.05
N VAL A 40 5.17 -0.99 3.28
CA VAL A 40 4.07 -0.23 2.68
C VAL A 40 4.10 1.20 3.22
N LEU A 41 4.19 2.18 2.33
CA LEU A 41 4.20 3.60 2.66
C LEU A 41 2.78 4.16 2.63
N GLN A 42 2.36 4.83 3.70
CA GLN A 42 1.06 5.48 3.76
C GLN A 42 0.93 6.60 2.73
N SER A 43 1.96 7.41 2.52
CA SER A 43 1.92 8.52 1.57
C SER A 43 1.65 8.05 0.14
N TYR A 44 2.19 6.89 -0.23
CA TYR A 44 1.96 6.26 -1.52
C TYR A 44 0.54 5.68 -1.64
N LEU A 45 0.03 5.07 -0.57
CA LEU A 45 -1.38 4.66 -0.53
C LEU A 45 -2.33 5.84 -0.62
N ASP A 46 -2.03 6.95 0.04
CA ASP A 46 -2.83 8.18 -0.03
C ASP A 46 -2.86 8.69 -1.48
N LEU A 47 -1.73 8.71 -2.20
CA LEU A 47 -1.67 9.07 -3.62
C LEU A 47 -2.58 8.17 -4.49
N CYS A 48 -2.52 6.85 -4.31
CA CYS A 48 -3.35 5.91 -5.07
C CYS A 48 -4.83 6.06 -4.72
N LEU A 49 -5.17 6.23 -3.44
CA LEU A 49 -6.54 6.38 -2.98
C LEU A 49 -7.14 7.72 -3.40
N GLU A 50 -6.36 8.80 -3.44
CA GLU A 50 -6.80 10.07 -4.00
C GLU A 50 -7.24 9.90 -5.46
N GLY A 51 -6.42 9.25 -6.29
CA GLY A 51 -6.78 8.94 -7.68
C GLY A 51 -8.00 8.03 -7.79
N ALA A 52 -8.13 7.02 -6.93
CA ALA A 52 -9.31 6.16 -6.93
C ALA A 52 -10.59 6.90 -6.50
N LEU A 53 -10.48 7.82 -5.54
CA LEU A 53 -11.58 8.67 -5.06
C LEU A 53 -12.06 9.66 -6.13
N GLU A 54 -11.20 10.10 -7.04
CA GLU A 54 -11.60 10.91 -8.20
C GLU A 54 -12.58 10.17 -9.13
N ILE A 55 -12.46 8.84 -9.23
CA ILE A 55 -13.42 7.99 -9.96
C ILE A 55 -14.69 7.78 -9.12
N GLY A 56 -14.52 7.49 -7.83
CA GLY A 56 -15.62 7.42 -6.88
C GLY A 56 -15.34 6.54 -5.66
N PRO A 57 -16.17 6.64 -4.61
CA PRO A 57 -15.95 5.92 -3.35
C PRO A 57 -16.10 4.39 -3.48
N ASP A 58 -16.93 3.91 -4.40
CA ASP A 58 -17.08 2.46 -4.66
C ASP A 58 -15.83 1.90 -5.34
N PHE A 59 -15.26 2.63 -6.30
CA PHE A 59 -14.00 2.26 -6.95
C PHE A 59 -12.83 2.29 -5.95
N ALA A 60 -12.77 3.28 -5.05
CA ALA A 60 -11.76 3.32 -4.00
C ALA A 60 -11.85 2.11 -3.05
N ARG A 61 -13.07 1.67 -2.69
CA ARG A 61 -13.27 0.44 -1.91
C ARG A 61 -12.85 -0.81 -2.68
N GLU A 62 -13.21 -0.89 -3.95
CA GLU A 62 -12.81 -2.00 -4.81
C GLU A 62 -11.29 -2.08 -4.97
N PHE A 63 -10.63 -0.94 -5.17
CA PHE A 63 -9.17 -0.83 -5.20
C PHE A 63 -8.53 -1.43 -3.93
N ILE A 64 -9.05 -1.06 -2.75
CA ILE A 64 -8.55 -1.62 -1.48
C ILE A 64 -8.81 -3.14 -1.42
N ALA A 65 -10.02 -3.58 -1.76
CA ALA A 65 -10.45 -4.97 -1.65
C ALA A 65 -9.73 -5.92 -2.62
N THR A 66 -9.26 -5.41 -3.75
CA THR A 66 -8.58 -6.18 -4.80
C THR A 66 -7.05 -6.04 -4.75
N THR A 67 -6.52 -5.11 -3.96
CA THR A 67 -5.08 -5.03 -3.67
C THR A 67 -4.68 -6.14 -2.71
N ALA A 68 -3.69 -6.94 -3.09
CA ALA A 68 -3.15 -8.05 -2.29
C ALA A 68 -1.94 -7.61 -1.43
N ASP A 69 -1.43 -8.54 -0.63
CA ASP A 69 -0.16 -8.43 0.09
C ASP A 69 -0.07 -7.28 1.12
N TRP A 70 -1.22 -6.90 1.69
CA TRP A 70 -1.27 -6.03 2.86
C TRP A 70 -0.52 -6.66 4.03
N SER A 71 0.26 -5.85 4.73
CA SER A 71 1.20 -6.31 5.76
C SER A 71 1.29 -5.34 6.92
N GLY A 72 1.61 -5.86 8.11
CA GLY A 72 1.99 -5.06 9.28
C GLY A 72 3.34 -4.34 9.13
N PHE A 73 4.11 -4.61 8.07
CA PHE A 73 5.21 -3.77 7.64
C PHE A 73 4.66 -2.51 6.95
N TRP A 74 4.00 -1.66 7.74
CA TRP A 74 3.31 -0.47 7.26
C TRP A 74 3.80 0.77 8.00
N LEU A 75 4.39 1.69 7.25
CA LEU A 75 4.94 2.94 7.74
C LEU A 75 3.98 4.09 7.43
N ASN A 76 3.54 4.81 8.47
CA ASN A 76 2.85 6.08 8.34
C ASN A 76 3.86 7.22 8.12
N ASP A 77 4.40 7.29 6.91
CA ASP A 77 5.39 8.28 6.45
C ASP A 77 4.78 9.63 6.04
N ARG A 78 3.51 9.89 6.37
CA ARG A 78 2.89 11.21 6.15
C ARG A 78 3.75 12.31 6.77
N GLU A 79 3.77 13.50 6.18
CA GLU A 79 4.57 14.62 6.69
C GLU A 79 4.15 15.05 8.11
N ILE A 80 2.83 15.04 8.40
CA ILE A 80 2.28 15.31 9.72
C ILE A 80 1.35 14.16 10.15
N PRO A 81 1.90 12.99 10.55
CA PRO A 81 1.12 11.77 10.75
C PRO A 81 -0.01 11.87 11.78
N ARG A 82 0.18 12.71 12.80
CA ARG A 82 -0.77 12.91 13.92
C ARG A 82 -1.85 13.95 13.59
N ARG A 83 -1.68 14.73 12.53
CA ARG A 83 -2.65 15.71 12.01
C ARG A 83 -2.64 15.69 10.48
N PRO A 84 -2.93 14.54 9.86
CA PRO A 84 -2.69 14.35 8.44
C PRO A 84 -3.54 15.27 7.56
N TRP A 85 -4.71 15.69 8.05
CA TRP A 85 -5.61 16.66 7.39
C TRP A 85 -4.98 18.04 7.10
N VAL A 86 -3.85 18.37 7.72
CA VAL A 86 -3.12 19.63 7.45
C VAL A 86 -2.51 19.61 6.05
N MET A 87 -1.93 18.48 5.64
CA MET A 87 -1.28 18.33 4.32
C MET A 87 -2.17 17.58 3.34
N THR A 88 -2.93 16.60 3.83
CA THR A 88 -3.74 15.69 3.03
C THR A 88 -5.20 15.82 3.47
N LYS A 89 -5.97 16.70 2.81
CA LYS A 89 -7.35 17.04 3.23
C LYS A 89 -8.26 15.82 3.38
N GLN A 90 -8.10 14.83 2.49
CA GLN A 90 -8.92 13.60 2.48
C GLN A 90 -8.41 12.50 3.42
N ALA A 91 -7.35 12.75 4.22
CA ALA A 91 -6.72 11.71 5.03
C ALA A 91 -7.69 10.99 5.97
N GLY A 92 -8.68 11.70 6.53
CA GLY A 92 -9.71 11.09 7.36
C GLY A 92 -10.57 10.07 6.60
N THR A 93 -11.03 10.45 5.41
CA THR A 93 -11.80 9.57 4.52
C THR A 93 -10.98 8.34 4.10
N MET A 94 -9.71 8.54 3.75
CA MET A 94 -8.83 7.43 3.35
C MET A 94 -8.54 6.49 4.52
N ASP A 95 -8.25 7.03 5.71
CA ASP A 95 -8.05 6.23 6.93
C ASP A 95 -9.33 5.44 7.29
N GLU A 96 -10.51 6.04 7.14
CA GLU A 96 -11.80 5.35 7.36
C GLU A 96 -12.01 4.21 6.35
N MET A 97 -11.73 4.44 5.07
CA MET A 97 -11.84 3.40 4.04
C MET A 97 -10.86 2.24 4.28
N LEU A 98 -9.61 2.55 4.61
CA LEU A 98 -8.58 1.54 4.89
C LEU A 98 -8.90 0.74 6.17
N ALA A 99 -9.44 1.39 7.20
CA ALA A 99 -9.86 0.72 8.43
C ALA A 99 -11.15 -0.11 8.25
N GLY A 100 -12.00 0.24 7.28
CA GLY A 100 -13.31 -0.38 7.06
C GLY A 100 -13.35 -1.45 5.97
N THR A 101 -12.33 -1.53 5.10
CA THR A 101 -12.35 -2.40 3.91
C THR A 101 -11.29 -3.50 4.01
N PRO A 102 -11.69 -4.79 4.13
CA PRO A 102 -10.76 -5.90 4.02
C PRO A 102 -10.16 -6.00 2.59
N PRO A 103 -8.93 -6.51 2.43
CA PRO A 103 -8.05 -7.07 3.46
C PRO A 103 -7.26 -6.02 4.27
N ALA A 104 -7.15 -4.77 3.80
CA ALA A 104 -6.37 -3.72 4.49
C ALA A 104 -6.78 -3.51 5.95
N ALA A 105 -8.09 -3.55 6.23
CA ALA A 105 -8.65 -3.39 7.56
C ALA A 105 -8.06 -4.36 8.61
N ALA A 106 -7.61 -5.55 8.19
CA ALA A 106 -7.04 -6.54 9.10
C ALA A 106 -5.69 -6.11 9.70
N VAL A 107 -4.93 -5.28 8.97
CA VAL A 107 -3.57 -4.86 9.35
C VAL A 107 -3.42 -3.35 9.50
N PHE A 108 -4.45 -2.55 9.20
CA PHE A 108 -4.41 -1.09 9.30
C PHE A 108 -3.98 -0.59 10.69
N GLY A 109 -4.39 -1.29 11.76
CA GLY A 109 -4.00 -0.96 13.14
C GLY A 109 -2.53 -1.22 13.47
N GLU A 110 -1.81 -1.97 12.63
CA GLU A 110 -0.38 -2.28 12.83
C GLU A 110 0.54 -1.19 12.29
N ARG A 111 -0.01 -0.23 11.54
CA ARG A 111 0.72 0.87 10.94
C ARG A 111 1.43 1.72 12.00
N MET A 112 2.73 1.96 11.81
CA MET A 112 3.57 2.63 12.80
C MET A 112 3.97 4.03 12.34
N TYR A 113 4.11 4.96 13.30
CA TYR A 113 4.77 6.24 13.05
C TYR A 113 6.27 6.07 12.78
N PRO A 114 6.91 7.03 12.09
CA PRO A 114 8.31 6.90 11.69
C PRO A 114 9.27 6.63 12.85
N GLU A 115 9.03 7.25 14.01
CA GLU A 115 9.91 7.09 15.18
C GLU A 115 9.83 5.66 15.75
N VAL A 116 8.62 5.08 15.77
CA VAL A 116 8.38 3.72 16.27
C VAL A 116 8.91 2.69 15.27
N TYR A 117 8.68 2.92 13.98
CA TYR A 117 9.17 2.04 12.92
C TYR A 117 10.71 2.03 12.88
N ALA A 118 11.35 3.20 12.99
CA ALA A 118 12.81 3.30 13.08
C ALA A 118 13.37 2.55 14.31
N ALA A 119 12.73 2.65 15.47
CA ALA A 119 13.11 1.89 16.65
C ALA A 119 12.99 0.37 16.42
N ARG A 120 11.95 -0.08 15.72
CA ARG A 120 11.79 -1.50 15.32
C ARG A 120 12.93 -1.96 14.40
N LEU A 121 13.27 -1.15 13.40
CA LEU A 121 14.37 -1.41 12.48
C LEU A 121 15.72 -1.52 13.22
N MET A 122 16.05 -0.56 14.08
CA MET A 122 17.29 -0.57 14.87
C MET A 122 17.39 -1.79 15.79
N ARG A 123 16.26 -2.20 16.41
CA ARG A 123 16.21 -3.41 17.24
C ARG A 123 16.47 -4.68 16.43
N ALA A 124 15.89 -4.79 15.24
CA ALA A 124 16.11 -5.93 14.36
C ALA A 124 17.59 -6.00 13.92
N ALA A 125 18.17 -4.87 13.53
CA ALA A 125 19.59 -4.78 13.16
C ALA A 125 20.51 -5.19 14.32
N ALA A 126 20.24 -4.74 15.54
CA ALA A 126 21.02 -5.12 16.73
C ALA A 126 20.94 -6.62 17.06
N GLN A 127 19.81 -7.27 16.77
CA GLN A 127 19.63 -8.72 16.97
C GLN A 127 20.26 -9.56 15.85
N GLY A 128 20.38 -9.00 14.63
CA GLY A 128 21.02 -9.65 13.48
C GLY A 128 22.55 -9.57 13.49
N SER A 129 23.14 -8.57 14.15
CA SER A 129 24.60 -8.34 14.23
C SER A 129 25.36 -9.28 15.18
N GLY A 130 24.71 -10.32 15.70
CA GLY A 130 25.22 -11.25 16.72
C GLY A 130 25.36 -12.71 16.29
N ARG A 131 25.41 -12.99 14.98
CA ARG A 131 25.64 -14.34 14.43
C ARG A 131 26.93 -14.40 13.62
#